data_AF-A0A8E2JP15-F1
#
_entry.id   AF-A0A8E2JP15-F1
#
_cell.length_a   1.000
_cell.length_b   1.000
_cell.length_c   1.000
_cell.angle_alpha   90.00
_cell.angle_beta   90.00
_cell.angle_gamma   90.00
#
_symmetry.space_group_name_H-M   'P 1'
#
loop_
_entity.id
_entity.type
_entity.pdbx_description
1 polymer ?
#
loop_
_entity_poly.entity_id
_entity_poly.type
_entity_poly.pdbx_seq_one_letter_code
_entity_poly.pdbx_strand_id
1 'polypeptide(L)' 'IVDNTQSSGITIDNSMIHGSVKGAPFGGVGEACYGYYHGIHGINVFSHLRTTINSPS' A
#
# COMPACT_ATOMS: atom_id res chain seq x y z
N ILE A 1 1.62 0.30 22.31
CA ILE A 1 1.34 -0.93 21.53
C ILE A 1 1.60 -0.63 20.05
N VAL A 2 0.85 0.30 19.45
CA VAL A 2 1.03 0.73 18.04
C VAL A 2 2.51 0.95 17.68
N ASP A 3 3.23 1.77 18.45
CA ASP A 3 4.63 2.13 18.13
C ASP A 3 5.64 1.01 18.36
N ASN A 4 5.27 -0.05 19.09
CA ASN A 4 6.16 -1.14 19.47
C ASN A 4 5.84 -2.46 18.75
N THR A 5 4.93 -2.43 17.76
CA THR A 5 4.52 -3.60 17.00
C THR A 5 4.62 -3.33 15.51
N GLN A 6 5.15 -4.28 14.75
CA GLN A 6 5.17 -4.19 13.30
C GLN A 6 3.91 -4.84 12.72
N SER A 7 3.12 -4.06 12.00
CA SER A 7 1.91 -4.51 11.29
C SER A 7 1.67 -3.65 10.05
N SER A 8 0.87 -4.14 9.11
CA SER A 8 0.52 -3.40 7.89
C SER A 8 -0.63 -2.42 8.08
N GLY A 9 -1.49 -2.67 9.08
CA GLY A 9 -2.64 -1.85 9.41
C GLY A 9 -3.12 -2.17 10.82
N ILE A 10 -3.65 -1.16 11.49
CA ILE A 10 -4.24 -1.27 12.83
C ILE A 10 -5.61 -0.60 12.80
N THR A 11 -6.58 -1.22 13.46
CA THR A 11 -7.85 -0.58 13.81
C THR A 11 -7.95 -0.55 15.32
N ILE A 12 -8.27 0.63 15.86
CA ILE A 12 -8.50 0.83 17.28
C ILE A 12 -10.01 0.80 17.52
N ASP A 13 -10.45 0.16 18.61
CA ASP A 13 -11.85 0.04 19.06
C ASP A 13 -12.81 -0.66 18.09
N ASN A 14 -12.33 -1.18 16.97
CA ASN A 14 -13.11 -1.94 16.01
C ASN A 14 -12.21 -2.96 15.27
N SER A 15 -12.81 -3.77 14.39
CA SER A 15 -12.08 -4.72 13.55
C SER A 15 -12.44 -4.56 12.08
N MET A 16 -11.52 -4.93 11.18
CA MET A 16 -11.72 -5.03 9.72
C MET A 16 -12.03 -3.72 8.96
N ILE A 17 -12.52 -2.67 9.60
CA ILE A 17 -13.04 -1.47 8.93
C ILE A 17 -11.99 -0.71 8.09
N HIS A 18 -10.72 -0.72 8.51
CA HIS A 18 -9.66 -0.02 7.77
C HIS A 18 -9.46 -0.59 6.36
N GLY A 19 -9.76 -1.88 6.16
CA GLY A 19 -9.71 -2.53 4.85
C GLY A 19 -10.77 -2.04 3.87
N SER A 20 -11.80 -1.32 4.33
CA SER A 20 -12.83 -0.74 3.47
C SER A 20 -12.57 0.73 3.09
N VAL A 21 -11.49 1.33 3.60
CA VAL A 21 -11.13 2.72 3.32
C VAL A 21 -10.47 2.80 1.95
N LYS A 22 -11.26 3.11 0.91
CA LYS A 22 -10.85 3.09 -0.51
C LYS A 22 -9.58 3.88 -0.86
N GLY A 23 -9.25 4.92 -0.09
CA GLY A 23 -8.08 5.76 -0.32
C GLY A 23 -6.85 5.39 0.50
N ALA A 24 -6.98 4.49 1.48
CA ALA A 24 -5.88 4.08 2.33
C ALA A 24 -5.21 2.82 1.77
N PRO A 25 -3.87 2.71 1.84
CA PRO A 25 -3.16 1.51 1.41
C PRO A 25 -3.59 0.31 2.26
N PHE A 26 -3.88 -0.82 1.60
CA PHE A 26 -4.16 -2.09 2.27
C PHE A 26 -3.22 -3.18 1.75
N GLY A 27 -2.58 -3.92 2.67
CA GLY A 27 -1.51 -4.85 2.32
C GLY A 27 -0.91 -5.56 3.54
N GLY A 28 0.29 -6.09 3.37
CA GLY A 28 1.01 -6.87 4.39
C GLY A 28 2.46 -6.43 4.55
N VAL A 29 3.10 -6.90 5.62
CA VAL A 29 4.54 -6.74 5.88
C VAL A 29 5.08 -8.02 6.53
N GLY A 30 6.30 -8.44 6.15
CA GLY A 30 6.94 -9.65 6.67
C GLY A 30 6.34 -10.94 6.10
N GLU A 31 6.18 -11.95 6.95
CA GLU A 31 5.64 -13.28 6.55
C GLU A 31 4.19 -13.23 6.03
N ALA A 32 3.45 -12.15 6.30
CA ALA A 32 2.07 -12.01 5.85
C ALA A 32 1.95 -11.74 4.35
N CYS A 33 2.70 -10.74 3.83
CA CYS A 33 3.01 -10.49 2.41
C CYS A 33 3.89 -9.23 2.29
N TYR A 34 4.14 -8.79 1.05
CA TYR A 34 4.73 -7.50 0.73
C TYR A 34 3.88 -6.72 -0.26
N GLY A 35 3.93 -5.39 -0.14
CA GLY A 35 3.20 -4.47 -0.99
C GLY A 35 1.81 -4.11 -0.44
N TYR A 36 1.15 -3.20 -1.14
CA TYR A 36 -0.15 -2.65 -0.75
C TYR A 36 -0.89 -2.14 -1.99
N TYR A 37 -2.22 -2.13 -1.92
CA TYR A 37 -3.08 -1.63 -2.98
C TYR A 37 -4.19 -0.74 -2.38
N HIS A 38 -5.28 -0.56 -3.13
CA HIS A 38 -6.35 0.45 -3.01
C HIS A 38 -6.02 1.80 -3.62
N GLY A 39 -7.07 2.41 -4.20
CA GLY A 39 -7.02 3.74 -4.82
C GLY A 39 -5.82 3.91 -5.76
N ILE A 40 -5.11 5.01 -5.58
CA ILE A 40 -3.89 5.35 -6.33
C ILE A 40 -2.76 4.33 -6.12
N HIS A 41 -2.68 3.71 -4.95
CA HIS A 41 -1.66 2.71 -4.66
C HIS A 41 -1.85 1.45 -5.51
N GLY A 42 -3.10 1.04 -5.73
CA GLY A 42 -3.43 -0.05 -6.65
C GLY A 42 -2.99 0.27 -8.08
N ILE A 43 -3.28 1.49 -8.56
CA ILE A 43 -2.84 1.93 -9.89
C ILE A 43 -1.31 1.90 -9.99
N ASN A 44 -0.60 2.42 -8.99
CA ASN A 44 0.87 2.42 -8.98
C ASN A 44 1.45 1.01 -8.96
N VAL A 45 0.89 0.09 -8.18
CA VAL A 45 1.35 -1.31 -8.10
C VAL A 45 1.10 -2.08 -9.39
N PHE A 46 -0.01 -1.82 -10.08
CA PHE A 46 -0.33 -2.47 -11.35
C PHE A 46 0.15 -1.70 -12.59
N SER A 47 0.88 -0.60 -12.39
CA SER A 47 1.49 0.17 -13.48
C SER A 47 2.98 -0.12 -13.59
N HIS A 48 3.51 -0.01 -14.81
CA HIS A 48 4.95 -0.09 -15.05
C HIS A 48 5.53 1.31 -15.27
N LEU A 49 6.43 1.74 -14.38
CA LEU A 49 7.17 2.99 -14.55
C LEU A 49 8.22 2.82 -15.65
N ARG A 50 7.89 3.32 -16.84
CA ARG A 50 8.75 3.24 -18.03
C ARG A 50 9.59 4.51 -18.17
N THR A 51 10.90 4.38 -17.97
CA THR A 51 11.85 5.47 -18.25
C THR A 51 11.95 5.74 -19.76
N THR A 52 11.94 7.02 -20.13
CA THR A 52 12.16 7.46 -21.52
C THR A 52 13.15 8.62 -21.55
N ILE A 53 13.99 8.68 -22.59
CA ILE A 53 14.92 9.78 -22.86
C ILE A 53 14.68 10.27 -24.29
N ASN A 54 14.62 11.58 -24.47
CA ASN A 54 14.60 12.21 -25.78
C ASN A 54 15.88 13.04 -25.92
N SER A 55 16.86 12.52 -26.65
CA SER A 55 18.11 13.25 -26.93
C SER A 55 17.89 14.16 -28.13
N PRO A 56 18.12 15.48 -28.00
CA PRO A 56 18.15 16.34 -29.18
C PRO A 56 19.28 15.90 -30.12
N SER A 57 19.02 15.98 -31.42
CA SER A 57 19.97 15.71 -32.51
C SER A 57 21.02 16.80 -32.62
#